data_AF-A0AAW2KF51-F1
#
_entry.id   AF-A0AAW2KF51-F1
#
_cell.length_a   1.000
_cell.length_b   1.000
_cell.length_c   1.000
_cell.angle_alpha   90.00
_cell.angle_beta   90.00
_cell.angle_gamma   90.00
#
_symmetry.space_group_name_H-M   'P 1'
#
loop_
_entity.id
_entity.type
_entity.pdbx_description
1 polymer ?
#
loop_
_entity_poly.entity_id
_entity_poly.type
_entity_poly.pdbx_seq_one_letter_code
_entity_poly.pdbx_strand_id
1 'polypeptide(L)'
;MLTNHPGRKPLDTPVHVMTAGAPPPAAVLGRAESLGFIVSHGYGLTETGGPVVTCAWKQEWNNLAGRERAQLKARQGVGMIGCPEVDVVEPDSGKSVARDGSTMGRSC
;
A
#
# COMPACT_ATOMS: atom_id res chain seq x y z
N MET A 1 18.53 8.31 6.13
CA MET A 1 17.38 7.39 6.32
C MET A 1 17.30 6.97 7.79
N LEU A 2 16.23 7.33 8.50
CA LEU A 2 16.00 7.02 9.92
C LEU A 2 16.17 5.51 10.24
N THR A 3 15.69 4.66 9.34
CA THR A 3 15.75 3.19 9.47
C THR A 3 17.17 2.61 9.37
N ASN A 4 18.14 3.36 8.84
CA ASN A 4 19.54 2.94 8.72
C ASN A 4 20.44 3.55 9.81
N HIS A 5 19.91 4.38 10.70
CA HIS A 5 20.72 5.02 11.74
C HIS A 5 21.21 3.97 12.76
N PRO A 6 22.51 3.97 13.12
CA PRO A 6 23.07 2.98 14.06
C PRO A 6 22.52 3.10 15.49
N GLY A 7 22.15 4.31 15.94
CA GLY A 7 21.56 4.55 17.26
C GLY A 7 20.03 4.49 17.31
N ARG A 8 19.37 3.89 16.30
CA ARG A 8 17.90 3.87 16.22
C ARG A 8 17.30 3.11 17.40
N LYS A 9 16.27 3.69 18.02
CA LYS A 9 15.45 3.08 19.07
C LYS A 9 13.99 3.11 18.62
N PRO A 10 13.16 2.15 19.09
CA PRO A 10 11.72 2.27 18.93
C PRO A 10 11.21 3.60 19.50
N LEU A 11 10.22 4.17 18.84
CA LEU A 11 9.54 5.38 19.29
C LEU A 11 8.71 5.08 20.55
N ASP A 12 8.70 6.02 21.50
CA ASP A 12 7.89 5.91 22.72
C ASP A 12 6.39 5.96 22.42
N THR A 13 6.01 6.67 21.35
CA THR A 13 4.63 6.82 20.89
C THR A 13 4.52 6.41 19.42
N PRO A 14 3.48 5.64 19.03
CA PRO A 14 3.26 5.28 17.64
C PRO A 14 3.08 6.52 16.75
N VAL A 15 3.79 6.56 15.62
CA VAL A 15 3.66 7.62 14.62
C VAL A 15 3.06 7.07 13.35
N HIS A 16 1.95 7.66 12.91
CA HIS A 16 1.29 7.31 11.66
C HIS A 16 1.94 8.04 10.49
N VAL A 17 2.35 7.29 9.48
CA VAL A 17 2.95 7.83 8.25
C VAL A 17 2.29 7.21 7.03
N MET A 18 2.07 8.01 6.01
CA MET A 18 1.56 7.56 4.72
C MET A 18 2.65 7.69 3.66
N THR A 19 2.80 6.66 2.84
CA THR A 19 3.64 6.68 1.63
C THR A 19 2.75 6.50 0.40
N ALA A 20 3.09 7.20 -0.68
CA ALA A 20 2.33 7.14 -1.92
C ALA A 20 3.23 7.33 -3.15
N GLY A 21 2.65 7.09 -4.33
CA GLY A 21 3.35 7.15 -5.62
C GLY A 21 3.97 5.80 -5.97
N ALA A 22 5.19 5.55 -5.50
CA ALA A 22 5.87 4.28 -5.75
C ALA A 22 5.57 3.25 -4.64
N PRO A 23 5.40 1.95 -4.98
CA PRO A 23 5.25 0.90 -3.99
C PRO A 23 6.45 0.86 -3.03
N PRO A 24 6.25 1.00 -1.72
CA PRO A 24 7.35 0.98 -0.76
C PRO A 24 7.98 -0.44 -0.71
N PRO A 25 9.32 -0.56 -0.73
CA PRO A 25 9.95 -1.86 -0.60
C PRO A 25 9.56 -2.53 0.74
N ALA A 26 9.12 -3.79 0.71
CA ALA A 26 8.68 -4.50 1.91
C ALA A 26 9.74 -4.51 3.04
N ALA A 27 11.03 -4.54 2.69
CA ALA A 27 12.13 -4.46 3.65
C ALA A 27 12.26 -3.07 4.33
N VAL A 28 11.84 -1.99 3.66
CA VAL A 28 11.78 -0.66 4.25
C VAL A 28 10.58 -0.56 5.20
N LEU A 29 9.42 -1.07 4.80
CA LEU A 29 8.23 -1.15 5.66
C LEU A 29 8.50 -1.90 6.96
N GLY A 30 9.07 -3.11 6.88
CA GLY A 30 9.35 -3.92 8.07
C GLY A 30 10.32 -3.23 9.04
N ARG A 31 11.32 -2.50 8.52
CA ARG A 31 12.24 -1.72 9.36
C ARG A 31 11.57 -0.51 10.00
N ALA A 32 10.71 0.20 9.28
CA ALA A 32 9.95 1.32 9.85
C ALA A 32 9.01 0.84 10.96
N GLU A 33 8.30 -0.27 10.74
CA GLU A 33 7.42 -0.86 11.77
C GLU A 33 8.19 -1.30 13.02
N SER A 34 9.39 -1.86 12.86
CA SER A 34 10.24 -2.22 14.00
C SER A 34 10.66 -1.04 14.88
N LEU A 35 10.53 0.19 14.36
CA LEU A 35 10.78 1.42 15.09
C LEU A 35 9.51 2.05 15.68
N GLY A 36 8.33 1.43 15.53
CA GLY A 36 7.07 1.98 16.04
C GLY A 36 6.32 2.88 15.06
N PHE A 37 6.72 2.93 13.78
CA PHE A 37 5.92 3.59 12.75
C PHE A 37 4.75 2.72 12.30
N ILE A 38 3.59 3.34 12.14
CA ILE A 38 2.41 2.73 11.52
C ILE A 38 2.32 3.27 10.09
N VAL A 39 2.78 2.47 9.13
CA VAL A 39 2.83 2.87 7.72
C VAL A 39 1.55 2.48 6.99
N SER A 40 0.91 3.44 6.32
CA SER A 40 -0.13 3.24 5.31
C SER A 40 0.43 3.51 3.90
N HIS A 41 -0.13 2.84 2.90
CA HIS A 41 0.28 2.98 1.50
C HIS A 41 -0.94 3.41 0.66
N GLY A 42 -0.79 4.45 -0.15
CA GLY A 42 -1.79 4.86 -1.12
C GLY A 42 -1.21 4.99 -2.52
N TYR A 43 -2.05 4.82 -3.53
CA TYR A 43 -1.69 5.05 -4.91
C TYR A 43 -2.71 5.96 -5.59
N GLY A 44 -2.21 6.79 -6.48
CA GLY A 44 -2.98 7.75 -7.27
C GLY A 44 -2.06 8.51 -8.19
N LEU A 45 -2.66 9.35 -9.02
CA LEU A 45 -1.96 10.16 -9.99
C LEU A 45 -2.18 11.64 -9.67
N THR A 46 -1.39 12.50 -10.31
CA THR A 46 -1.62 13.94 -10.24
C THR A 46 -3.00 14.33 -10.78
N GLU A 47 -3.46 13.62 -11.80
CA GLU A 47 -4.74 13.76 -12.49
C GLU A 47 -5.93 13.40 -11.60
N THR A 48 -5.71 12.55 -10.60
CA THR A 48 -6.74 12.16 -9.64
C THR A 48 -6.76 13.06 -8.39
N GLY A 49 -5.91 14.09 -8.33
CA GLY A 49 -5.83 15.02 -7.20
C GLY A 49 -5.31 14.38 -5.91
N GLY A 50 -4.63 13.23 -5.99
CA GLY A 50 -4.12 12.49 -4.84
C GLY A 50 -4.42 10.99 -4.89
N PRO A 51 -4.19 10.27 -3.78
CA PRO A 51 -4.45 8.84 -3.69
C PRO A 51 -5.93 8.50 -3.89
N VAL A 52 -6.22 7.57 -4.80
CA VAL A 52 -7.57 7.04 -5.05
C VAL A 52 -7.73 5.60 -4.61
N VAL A 53 -6.61 4.90 -4.40
CA VAL A 53 -6.59 3.58 -3.77
C VAL A 53 -5.69 3.60 -2.54
N THR A 54 -6.04 2.81 -1.52
CA THR A 54 -5.28 2.68 -0.29
C THR A 54 -5.18 1.23 0.14
N CYS A 55 -4.03 0.83 0.67
CA CYS A 55 -3.84 -0.47 1.29
C CYS A 55 -4.51 -0.48 2.66
N ALA A 56 -5.84 -0.67 2.65
CA ALA A 56 -6.64 -0.76 3.85
C ALA A 56 -6.19 -1.96 4.71
N TRP A 57 -5.89 -1.69 5.98
CA TRP A 57 -5.49 -2.72 6.92
C TRP A 57 -6.65 -3.68 7.19
N LYS A 58 -6.39 -4.99 7.07
CA LYS A 58 -7.35 -6.03 7.45
C LYS A 58 -6.93 -6.69 8.75
N GLN A 59 -7.89 -6.93 9.64
CA GLN A 59 -7.60 -7.50 10.97
C GLN A 59 -6.99 -8.90 10.87
N GLU A 60 -7.35 -9.67 9.85
CA GLU A 60 -6.77 -11.00 9.60
C GLU A 60 -5.24 -10.98 9.45
N TRP A 61 -4.67 -9.84 9.01
CA TRP A 61 -3.22 -9.70 8.81
C TRP A 61 -2.43 -9.55 10.11
N ASN A 62 -3.10 -9.32 11.25
CA ASN A 62 -2.46 -9.29 12.56
C ASN A 62 -1.78 -10.63 12.91
N ASN A 63 -2.29 -11.73 12.36
CA ASN A 63 -1.83 -13.09 12.65
C ASN A 63 -0.72 -13.57 11.70
N LEU A 64 -0.31 -12.76 10.72
CA LEU A 64 0.68 -13.13 9.71
C LEU A 64 2.10 -12.80 10.17
N ALA A 65 3.09 -13.55 9.66
CA ALA A 65 4.48 -13.24 9.91
C ALA A 65 4.83 -11.86 9.30
N GLY A 66 5.81 -11.16 9.91
CA GLY A 66 6.16 -9.79 9.50
C GLY A 66 6.51 -9.65 8.01
N ARG A 67 7.10 -10.69 7.39
CA ARG A 67 7.42 -10.71 5.95
C ARG A 67 6.16 -10.78 5.09
N GLU A 68 5.24 -11.69 5.40
CA GLU A 68 3.98 -11.87 4.66
C GLU A 68 3.10 -10.62 4.81
N ARG A 69 3.02 -10.10 6.03
CA ARG A 69 2.36 -8.83 6.34
C ARG A 69 2.93 -7.67 5.52
N ALA A 70 4.25 -7.55 5.43
CA ALA A 70 4.90 -6.50 4.64
C ALA A 70 4.63 -6.64 3.13
N GLN A 71 4.54 -7.87 2.60
CA GLN A 71 4.17 -8.11 1.20
C GLN A 71 2.72 -7.70 0.92
N LEU A 72 1.79 -7.97 1.83
CA LEU A 72 0.40 -7.54 1.70
C LEU A 72 0.28 -6.01 1.78
N LYS A 73 0.98 -5.38 2.72
CA LYS A 73 1.02 -3.91 2.88
C LYS A 73 1.62 -3.17 1.68
N ALA A 74 2.49 -3.82 0.90
CA ALA A 74 3.10 -3.22 -0.27
C ALA A 74 2.16 -3.13 -1.50
N ARG A 75 0.99 -3.79 -1.46
CA ARG A 75 -0.02 -3.70 -2.53
C ARG A 75 -0.62 -2.30 -2.59
N GLN A 76 -1.05 -1.86 -3.79
CA GLN A 76 -1.72 -0.56 -3.99
C GLN A 76 -3.01 -0.45 -3.16
N GLY A 77 -3.76 -1.54 -3.07
CA GLY A 77 -4.89 -1.68 -2.15
C GLY A 77 -6.25 -1.65 -2.83
N VAL A 78 -7.22 -1.01 -2.18
CA VAL A 78 -8.63 -0.92 -2.59
C VAL A 78 -9.04 0.54 -2.81
N GLY A 79 -10.10 0.76 -3.61
CA GLY A 79 -10.65 2.10 -3.84
C GLY A 79 -11.01 2.83 -2.56
N MET A 80 -10.62 4.10 -2.48
CA MET A 80 -10.94 4.97 -1.34
C MET A 80 -12.39 5.46 -1.44
N ILE A 81 -13.06 5.53 -0.28
CA ILE A 81 -14.43 6.07 -0.20
C ILE A 81 -14.42 7.53 -0.66
N GLY A 82 -15.35 7.88 -1.56
CA GLY A 82 -15.49 9.24 -2.08
C GLY A 82 -14.63 9.53 -3.33
N CYS A 83 -13.83 8.58 -3.79
CA CYS A 83 -13.15 8.66 -5.09
C CYS A 83 -13.99 7.99 -6.21
N PRO A 84 -13.74 8.34 -7.48
CA PRO A 84 -14.32 7.62 -8.63
C PRO A 84 -14.01 6.13 -8.59
N GLU A 85 -14.84 5.34 -9.29
CA GLU A 85 -14.61 3.90 -9.43
C GLU A 85 -13.24 3.63 -10.09
N VAL A 86 -12.55 2.61 -9.58
CA VAL A 86 -11.26 2.15 -10.11
C VAL A 86 -11.47 0.73 -10.62
N ASP A 87 -11.07 0.48 -11.86
CA ASP A 87 -11.17 -0.85 -12.47
C ASP A 87 -9.89 -1.23 -13.23
N VAL A 88 -9.74 -2.53 -13.49
CA VAL A 88 -8.72 -3.05 -14.38
C VAL A 88 -9.43 -3.56 -15.63
N VAL A 89 -9.10 -2.96 -16.78
CA VAL A 89 -9.78 -3.22 -18.05
C VAL A 89 -8.82 -3.71 -19.12
N GLU A 90 -9.34 -4.52 -20.03
CA GLU A 90 -8.67 -4.88 -21.27
C GLU A 90 -8.37 -3.62 -22.12
N PRO A 91 -7.12 -3.39 -22.57
CA PRO A 91 -6.73 -2.14 -23.19
C PRO A 91 -7.54 -1.74 -24.42
N ASP A 92 -7.90 -2.71 -25.26
CA ASP A 92 -8.56 -2.47 -26.55
C ASP A 92 -10.08 -2.42 -26.43
N SER A 93 -10.66 -3.31 -25.60
CA SER A 93 -12.12 -3.43 -25.48
C SER A 93 -12.73 -2.56 -24.39
N GLY A 94 -11.92 -2.12 -23.41
CA GLY A 94 -12.37 -1.39 -22.23
C GLY A 94 -13.23 -2.21 -21.27
N LYS A 95 -13.37 -3.52 -21.49
CA LYS A 95 -14.13 -4.41 -20.60
C LYS A 95 -13.29 -4.79 -19.38
N SER A 96 -13.94 -4.91 -18.23
CA SER A 96 -13.31 -5.37 -16.98
C SER A 96 -12.66 -6.74 -17.14
N VAL A 97 -11.46 -6.90 -16.59
CA VAL A 97 -10.77 -8.19 -16.53
C VAL A 97 -11.33 -9.08 -15.41
N ALA A 98 -10.97 -10.36 -15.41
CA ALA A 98 -11.29 -11.26 -14.32
C ALA A 98 -10.61 -10.81 -13.00
N ARG A 99 -11.37 -10.75 -11.91
CA ARG A 99 -10.88 -10.33 -10.58
C ARG A 99 -10.16 -11.46 -9.83
N ASP A 100 -9.18 -12.09 -10.48
CA ASP A 100 -8.43 -13.25 -9.96
C ASP A 100 -7.06 -12.90 -9.36
N GLY A 101 -6.60 -11.65 -9.51
CA GLY A 101 -5.31 -11.17 -9.02
C GLY A 101 -4.09 -11.56 -9.86
N SER A 102 -4.32 -12.14 -11.04
CA SER A 102 -3.29 -12.59 -11.99
C SER A 102 -3.51 -12.06 -13.41
N THR A 103 -4.76 -11.86 -13.82
CA THR A 103 -5.10 -11.28 -15.12
C THR A 103 -4.68 -9.81 -15.14
N MET A 104 -3.84 -9.45 -16.11
CA MET A 104 -3.29 -8.10 -16.27
C MET A 104 -4.18 -7.25 -17.18
N GLY A 105 -4.24 -5.95 -16.93
CA GLY A 105 -4.94 -4.98 -17.76
C GLY A 105 -4.48 -3.55 -17.47
N ARG A 106 -5.14 -2.57 -18.10
CA ARG A 106 -4.93 -1.15 -17.83
C ARG A 106 -5.80 -0.71 -16.65
N SER A 107 -5.24 0.06 -15.72
CA SER A 107 -6.05 0.73 -14.69
C SER A 107 -6.82 1.89 -15.32
N CYS A 108 -8.13 1.92 -15.11
CA CYS A 108 -9.00 3.04 -15.47
C CYS A 108 -9.69 3.60 -14.23
#